data_AF-A0AAW6R5C8-F1
#
_entry.id   AF-A0AAW6R5C8-F1
#
_cell.length_a   1.000
_cell.length_b   1.000
_cell.length_c   1.000
_cell.angle_alpha   90.00
_cell.angle_beta   90.00
_cell.angle_gamma   90.00
#
_symmetry.space_group_name_H-M   'P 1'
#
loop_
_entity.id
_entity.type
_entity.pdbx_description
1 polymer ?
#
loop_
_entity_poly.entity_id
_entity_poly.type
_entity_poly.pdbx_seq_one_letter_code
_entity_poly.pdbx_strand_id
1 'polypeptide(L)'
;AARIQANPLVKQELEINQQLSQRLITATENGNQLMQQNIKVKNWLERALQSERNIKEQIAVLKGSLLLSRILYQQQQTLPSADELENMTNRIADLRLEQFEVNQQRDALFQSDAFVNKLEEGHTNEVNSEVHDALLQVVDMRRELLDQLNKQLGNQLMMAINLQINQQQLMSVSKNLKSILTQQIFWVNSNRPM
;
A
#
# COMPACT_ATOMS: atom_id res chain seq x y z
N ALA A 1 -23.46 -1.80 -33.87
CA ALA A 1 -22.34 -1.90 -32.91
C ALA A 1 -20.96 -1.77 -33.55
N ALA A 2 -20.49 -2.72 -34.39
CA ALA A 2 -19.09 -2.72 -34.90
C ALA A 2 -18.70 -1.49 -35.75
N ARG A 3 -19.65 -0.87 -36.47
CA ARG A 3 -19.39 0.38 -37.22
C ARG A 3 -19.28 1.63 -36.35
N ILE A 4 -19.94 1.66 -35.20
CA ILE A 4 -19.92 2.79 -34.25
C ILE A 4 -18.63 2.77 -33.43
N GLN A 5 -18.16 1.58 -33.02
CA GLN A 5 -16.85 1.41 -32.36
C GLN A 5 -15.66 1.71 -33.28
N ALA A 6 -15.87 1.69 -34.60
CA ALA A 6 -14.87 2.08 -35.59
C ALA A 6 -14.84 3.60 -35.87
N ASN A 7 -15.78 4.36 -35.30
CA ASN A 7 -15.73 5.82 -35.32
C ASN A 7 -14.44 6.29 -34.60
N PRO A 8 -13.63 7.17 -35.21
CA PRO A 8 -12.34 7.58 -34.63
C PRO A 8 -12.46 8.15 -33.22
N LEU A 9 -13.48 8.99 -32.97
CA LEU A 9 -13.71 9.63 -31.68
C LEU A 9 -14.11 8.59 -30.61
N VAL A 10 -15.08 7.72 -30.92
CA VAL A 10 -15.50 6.64 -30.01
C VAL A 10 -14.33 5.70 -29.69
N LYS A 11 -13.50 5.37 -30.69
CA LYS A 11 -12.34 4.50 -30.51
C LYS A 11 -11.31 5.13 -29.58
N GLN A 12 -10.99 6.41 -29.75
CA GLN A 12 -10.07 7.14 -28.87
C GLN A 12 -10.57 7.11 -27.41
N GLU A 13 -11.85 7.37 -27.18
CA GLU A 13 -12.42 7.37 -25.83
C GLU A 13 -12.45 5.96 -25.20
N LEU A 14 -12.67 4.92 -26.01
CA LEU A 14 -12.56 3.52 -25.59
C LEU A 14 -11.13 3.15 -25.21
N GLU A 15 -10.11 3.63 -25.94
CA GLU A 15 -8.69 3.39 -25.61
C GLU A 15 -8.32 3.97 -24.24
N ILE A 16 -8.83 5.17 -23.91
CA ILE A 16 -8.66 5.76 -22.56
C ILE A 16 -9.29 4.86 -21.50
N ASN A 17 -10.47 4.32 -21.74
CA ASN A 17 -11.12 3.41 -20.79
C ASN A 17 -10.37 2.09 -20.63
N GLN A 18 -9.79 1.55 -21.72
CA GLN A 18 -8.92 0.38 -21.64
C GLN A 18 -7.68 0.65 -20.78
N GLN A 19 -7.06 1.82 -20.93
CA GLN A 19 -5.94 2.22 -20.08
C GLN A 19 -6.35 2.34 -18.61
N LEU A 20 -7.51 2.93 -18.31
CA LEU A 20 -8.04 3.01 -16.94
C LEU A 20 -8.35 1.63 -16.35
N SER A 21 -8.91 0.72 -17.16
CA SER A 21 -9.14 -0.67 -16.76
C SER A 21 -7.82 -1.37 -16.43
N GLN A 22 -6.79 -1.21 -17.26
CA GLN A 22 -5.47 -1.77 -16.99
C GLN A 22 -4.84 -1.18 -15.72
N ARG A 23 -4.97 0.13 -15.51
CA ARG A 23 -4.54 0.80 -14.26
C ARG A 23 -5.27 0.24 -13.04
N LEU A 24 -6.57 -0.01 -13.13
CA LEU A 24 -7.36 -0.62 -12.06
C LEU A 24 -6.86 -2.03 -11.74
N ILE A 25 -6.56 -2.86 -12.75
CA ILE A 25 -6.00 -4.20 -12.54
C ILE A 25 -4.66 -4.11 -11.80
N THR A 26 -3.75 -3.24 -12.27
CA THR A 26 -2.45 -3.02 -11.61
C THR A 26 -2.62 -2.49 -10.19
N ALA A 27 -3.58 -1.60 -9.93
CA ALA A 27 -3.90 -1.16 -8.57
C ALA A 27 -4.39 -2.33 -7.71
N THR A 28 -5.24 -3.21 -8.22
CA THR A 28 -5.67 -4.41 -7.48
C THR A 28 -4.50 -5.35 -7.15
N GLU A 29 -3.62 -5.62 -8.12
CA GLU A 29 -2.43 -6.46 -7.91
C GLU A 29 -1.48 -5.87 -6.86
N ASN A 30 -1.17 -4.57 -6.97
CA ASN A 30 -0.38 -3.84 -5.99
C ASN A 30 -1.03 -3.88 -4.59
N GLY A 31 -2.37 -3.84 -4.52
CA GLY A 31 -3.12 -3.91 -3.27
C GLY A 31 -2.94 -5.26 -2.58
N ASN A 32 -2.95 -6.35 -3.36
CA ASN A 32 -2.71 -7.69 -2.83
C ASN A 32 -1.28 -7.85 -2.29
N GLN A 33 -0.28 -7.32 -2.99
CA GLN A 33 1.11 -7.33 -2.50
C GLN A 33 1.25 -6.56 -1.18
N LEU A 34 0.64 -5.37 -1.09
CA LEU A 34 0.65 -4.56 0.12
C LEU A 34 -0.08 -5.24 1.30
N MET A 35 -1.15 -5.99 1.03
CA MET A 35 -1.84 -6.81 2.02
C MET A 35 -0.92 -7.92 2.56
N GLN A 36 -0.18 -8.62 1.70
CA GLN A 36 0.76 -9.65 2.12
C GLN A 36 1.90 -9.07 2.98
N GLN A 37 2.44 -7.91 2.59
CA GLN A 37 3.44 -7.19 3.39
C GLN A 37 2.89 -6.80 4.76
N ASN A 38 1.65 -6.31 4.83
CA ASN A 38 0.98 -6.00 6.10
C ASN A 38 0.89 -7.20 7.02
N ILE A 39 0.46 -8.37 6.51
CA ILE A 39 0.40 -9.61 7.29
C ILE A 39 1.78 -9.99 7.81
N LYS A 40 2.80 -9.94 6.95
CA LYS A 40 4.17 -10.29 7.30
C LYS A 40 4.72 -9.40 8.41
N VAL A 41 4.61 -8.07 8.27
CA VAL A 41 5.11 -7.12 9.28
C VAL A 41 4.32 -7.22 10.58
N LYS A 42 3.00 -7.41 10.52
CA LYS A 42 2.19 -7.61 11.72
C LYS A 42 2.63 -8.85 12.50
N ASN A 43 2.85 -9.98 11.82
CA ASN A 43 3.35 -11.20 12.45
C ASN A 43 4.74 -10.99 13.10
N TRP A 44 5.62 -10.23 12.45
CA TRP A 44 6.91 -9.87 13.04
C TRP A 44 6.79 -9.00 14.27
N LEU A 45 5.90 -7.99 14.24
CA LEU A 45 5.60 -7.14 15.38
C LEU A 45 5.08 -7.94 16.57
N GLU A 46 4.12 -8.85 16.34
CA GLU A 46 3.57 -9.72 17.39
C GLU A 46 4.66 -10.61 18.01
N ARG A 47 5.55 -11.19 17.18
CA ARG A 47 6.69 -11.98 17.66
C ARG A 47 7.68 -11.14 18.46
N ALA A 48 8.00 -9.92 18.01
CA ALA A 48 8.90 -9.02 18.72
C ALA A 48 8.33 -8.64 20.09
N LEU A 49 7.05 -8.29 20.17
CA LEU A 49 6.37 -7.99 21.44
C LEU A 49 6.34 -9.18 22.39
N GLN A 50 6.12 -10.40 21.87
CA GLN A 50 6.19 -11.60 22.70
C GLN A 50 7.61 -11.87 23.21
N SER A 51 8.62 -11.70 22.35
CA SER A 51 10.02 -11.84 22.74
C SER A 51 10.39 -10.85 23.84
N GLU A 52 9.90 -9.61 23.76
CA GLU A 52 10.12 -8.59 24.79
C GLU A 52 9.58 -9.01 26.15
N ARG A 53 8.35 -9.53 26.21
CA ARG A 53 7.76 -10.06 27.45
C ARG A 53 8.58 -11.22 27.99
N ASN A 54 8.89 -12.20 27.15
CA ASN A 54 9.66 -13.38 27.55
C ASN A 54 11.07 -13.02 28.08
N ILE A 55 11.77 -12.10 27.41
CA ILE A 55 13.09 -11.63 27.85
C ILE A 55 13.01 -10.97 29.22
N LYS A 56 12.03 -10.09 29.43
CA LYS A 56 11.84 -9.41 30.72
C LYS A 56 11.60 -10.41 31.85
N GLU A 57 10.78 -11.43 31.62
CA GLU A 57 10.54 -12.52 32.58
C GLU A 57 11.80 -13.36 32.84
N GLN A 58 12.53 -13.76 31.79
CA GLN A 58 13.76 -14.54 31.93
C GLN A 58 14.85 -13.78 32.69
N ILE A 59 15.02 -12.48 32.42
CA ILE A 59 15.95 -11.63 33.17
C ILE A 59 15.55 -11.55 34.64
N ALA A 60 14.26 -11.47 34.94
CA ALA A 60 13.77 -11.41 36.32
C ALA A 60 14.04 -12.71 37.10
N VAL A 61 13.88 -13.87 36.47
CA VAL A 61 13.97 -15.20 37.11
C VAL A 61 15.40 -15.76 37.12
N LEU A 62 16.16 -15.62 36.04
CA LEU A 62 17.44 -16.32 35.84
C LEU A 62 18.68 -15.43 36.08
N LYS A 63 18.52 -14.36 36.87
CA LYS A 63 19.54 -13.33 37.13
C LYS A 63 20.94 -13.94 37.32
N GLY A 64 21.86 -13.56 36.43
CA GLY A 64 23.27 -13.96 36.51
C GLY A 64 23.62 -15.36 36.00
N SER A 65 22.68 -16.16 35.48
CA SER A 65 23.01 -17.48 34.94
C SER A 65 23.68 -17.42 33.55
N LEU A 66 24.64 -18.32 33.31
CA LEU A 66 25.27 -18.51 31.99
C LEU A 66 24.27 -19.02 30.93
N LEU A 67 23.23 -19.73 31.35
CA LEU A 67 22.16 -20.17 30.44
C LEU A 67 21.36 -18.97 29.90
N LEU A 68 21.09 -17.97 30.74
CA LEU A 68 20.43 -16.74 30.34
C LEU A 68 21.23 -16.04 29.23
N SER A 69 22.55 -15.86 29.37
CA SER A 69 23.33 -15.16 28.33
C SER A 69 23.28 -15.89 26.97
N ARG A 70 23.32 -17.22 26.95
CA ARG A 70 23.17 -18.01 25.71
C ARG A 70 21.79 -17.84 25.07
N ILE A 71 20.73 -17.88 25.87
CA ILE A 71 19.35 -17.68 25.38
C ILE A 71 19.19 -16.27 24.80
N LEU A 72 19.72 -15.25 25.49
CA LEU A 72 19.66 -13.86 25.04
C LEU A 72 20.44 -13.63 23.73
N TYR A 73 21.63 -14.24 23.58
CA TYR A 73 22.39 -14.19 22.32
C TYR A 73 21.63 -14.83 21.15
N GLN A 74 20.99 -15.97 21.36
CA GLN A 74 20.19 -16.63 20.33
C GLN A 74 18.99 -15.77 19.91
N GLN A 75 18.31 -15.15 20.87
CA GLN A 75 17.18 -14.26 20.59
C GLN A 75 17.62 -13.00 19.82
N GLN A 76 18.79 -12.44 20.14
CA GLN A 76 19.35 -11.29 19.41
C GLN A 76 19.51 -11.57 17.90
N GLN A 77 19.89 -12.79 17.53
CA GLN A 77 20.08 -13.19 16.13
C GLN A 77 18.76 -13.36 15.36
N THR A 78 17.64 -13.55 16.06
CA THR A 78 16.31 -13.75 15.47
C THR A 78 15.49 -12.47 15.34
N LEU A 79 16.01 -11.33 15.81
CA LEU A 79 15.32 -10.04 15.69
C LEU A 79 15.33 -9.59 14.23
N PRO A 80 14.17 -9.15 13.68
CA PRO A 80 14.10 -8.66 12.30
C PRO A 80 14.97 -7.41 12.12
N SER A 81 15.69 -7.35 10.98
CA SER A 81 16.53 -6.21 10.61
C SER A 81 15.69 -5.07 10.02
N ALA A 82 16.13 -3.84 10.26
CA ALA A 82 15.56 -2.63 9.67
C ALA A 82 15.66 -2.63 8.13
N ASP A 83 16.70 -3.26 7.60
CA ASP A 83 17.01 -3.29 6.17
C ASP A 83 15.98 -4.11 5.36
N GLU A 84 15.16 -4.92 6.04
CA GLU A 84 14.08 -5.71 5.41
C GLU A 84 12.76 -4.93 5.30
N LEU A 85 12.68 -3.70 5.84
CA LEU A 85 11.47 -2.89 5.84
C LEU A 85 11.52 -1.85 4.73
N GLU A 86 10.61 -1.97 3.77
CA GLU A 86 10.44 -1.00 2.70
C GLU A 86 9.92 0.35 3.26
N ASN A 87 10.44 1.48 2.75
CA ASN A 87 10.00 2.81 3.15
C ASN A 87 8.67 3.18 2.49
N MET A 88 7.60 3.23 3.29
CA MET A 88 6.25 3.54 2.81
C MET A 88 5.99 5.03 2.58
N THR A 89 6.88 5.93 2.97
CA THR A 89 6.65 7.39 2.88
C THR A 89 6.44 7.85 1.44
N ASN A 90 7.30 7.41 0.53
CA ASN A 90 7.19 7.73 -0.89
C ASN A 90 5.93 7.09 -1.49
N ARG A 91 5.69 5.81 -1.18
CA ARG A 91 4.50 5.09 -1.67
C ARG A 91 3.19 5.75 -1.23
N ILE A 92 3.11 6.25 0.00
CA ILE A 92 1.95 6.99 0.52
C ILE A 92 1.79 8.32 -0.22
N ALA A 93 2.87 9.03 -0.51
CA ALA A 93 2.83 10.27 -1.28
C ALA A 93 2.34 10.03 -2.71
N ASP A 94 2.87 9.01 -3.38
CA ASP A 94 2.47 8.62 -4.74
C ASP A 94 0.98 8.25 -4.79
N LEU A 95 0.50 7.42 -3.85
CA LEU A 95 -0.92 7.05 -3.78
C LEU A 95 -1.84 8.25 -3.57
N ARG A 96 -1.42 9.25 -2.80
CA ARG A 96 -2.19 10.50 -2.61
C ARG A 96 -2.22 11.34 -3.87
N LEU A 97 -1.11 11.43 -4.59
CA LEU A 97 -1.05 12.14 -5.86
C LEU A 97 -1.96 11.47 -6.89
N GLU A 98 -1.87 10.15 -7.04
CA GLU A 98 -2.75 9.39 -7.93
C GLU A 98 -4.22 9.57 -7.55
N GLN A 99 -4.54 9.53 -6.26
CA GLN A 99 -5.92 9.74 -5.79
C GLN A 99 -6.43 11.15 -6.12
N PHE A 100 -5.58 12.17 -6.00
CA PHE A 100 -5.90 13.54 -6.37
C PHE A 100 -6.18 13.66 -7.88
N GLU A 101 -5.33 13.09 -8.73
CA GLU A 101 -5.52 13.07 -10.18
C GLU A 101 -6.81 12.34 -10.59
N VAL A 102 -7.10 11.18 -9.99
CA VAL A 102 -8.34 10.45 -10.25
C VAL A 102 -9.56 11.26 -9.85
N ASN A 103 -9.52 11.97 -8.71
CA ASN A 103 -10.61 12.86 -8.31
C ASN A 103 -10.81 14.02 -9.30
N GLN A 104 -9.74 14.65 -9.79
CA GLN A 104 -9.86 15.68 -10.83
C GLN A 104 -10.54 15.15 -12.10
N GLN A 105 -10.20 13.93 -12.54
CA GLN A 105 -10.82 13.31 -13.70
C GLN A 105 -12.31 13.03 -13.45
N ARG A 106 -12.68 12.60 -12.24
CA ARG A 106 -14.09 12.37 -11.86
C ARG A 106 -14.88 13.67 -11.86
N ASP A 107 -14.32 14.75 -11.32
CA ASP A 107 -14.96 16.06 -11.29
C ASP A 107 -15.17 16.62 -12.71
N ALA A 108 -14.20 16.43 -13.60
CA ALA A 108 -14.32 16.83 -15.01
C ALA A 108 -15.44 16.08 -15.76
N LEU A 109 -15.80 14.87 -15.32
CA LEU A 109 -16.83 14.03 -15.91
C LEU A 109 -18.16 14.10 -15.14
N PHE A 110 -18.30 15.01 -14.17
CA PHE A 110 -19.52 15.13 -13.36
C PHE A 110 -20.75 15.45 -14.21
N GLN A 111 -20.59 16.32 -15.22
CA GLN A 111 -21.62 16.65 -16.20
C GLN A 111 -21.34 15.91 -17.52
N SER A 112 -21.69 14.62 -17.60
CA SER A 112 -21.44 13.76 -18.77
C SER A 112 -21.89 14.39 -20.09
N ASP A 113 -23.10 14.95 -20.16
CA ASP A 113 -23.62 15.59 -21.37
C ASP A 113 -22.79 16.82 -21.80
N ALA A 114 -22.41 17.67 -20.84
CA ALA A 114 -21.59 18.85 -21.14
C ALA A 114 -20.18 18.44 -21.59
N PHE A 115 -19.64 17.37 -21.01
CA PHE A 115 -18.36 16.80 -21.41
C PHE A 115 -18.43 16.23 -22.84
N VAL A 116 -19.44 15.42 -23.17
CA VAL A 116 -19.61 14.85 -24.51
C VAL A 116 -19.86 15.94 -25.54
N ASN A 117 -20.71 16.93 -25.26
CA ASN A 117 -20.93 18.06 -26.15
C ASN A 117 -19.62 18.80 -26.47
N LYS A 118 -18.77 19.03 -25.46
CA LYS A 118 -17.46 19.65 -25.63
C LYS A 118 -16.48 18.77 -26.40
N LEU A 119 -16.55 17.45 -26.20
CA LEU A 119 -15.72 16.47 -26.93
C LEU A 119 -16.08 16.44 -28.42
N GLU A 120 -17.37 16.61 -28.74
CA GLU A 120 -17.89 16.64 -30.11
C GLU A 120 -17.60 17.96 -30.84
N GLU A 121 -17.24 19.03 -30.12
CA GLU A 121 -16.83 20.31 -30.73
C GLU A 121 -15.67 20.07 -31.72
N GLY A 122 -15.86 20.50 -32.97
CA GLY A 122 -14.88 20.30 -34.05
C GLY A 122 -14.96 18.96 -34.79
N HIS A 123 -15.83 18.03 -34.37
CA HIS A 123 -16.02 16.71 -34.98
C HIS A 123 -17.37 16.56 -35.71
N THR A 124 -17.96 17.66 -36.17
CA THR A 124 -19.34 17.71 -36.70
C THR A 124 -19.63 16.77 -37.88
N ASN A 125 -18.60 16.32 -38.61
CA ASN A 125 -18.75 15.38 -39.72
C ASN A 125 -18.70 13.90 -39.29
N GLU A 126 -18.29 13.63 -38.05
CA GLU A 126 -18.10 12.29 -37.50
C GLU A 126 -19.14 11.95 -36.41
N VAL A 127 -19.94 12.93 -36.00
CA VAL A 127 -20.92 12.81 -34.92
C VAL A 127 -22.33 12.73 -35.50
N ASN A 128 -23.05 11.69 -35.11
CA ASN A 128 -24.50 11.54 -35.31
C ASN A 128 -25.14 11.10 -33.99
N SER A 129 -26.47 11.00 -33.92
CA SER A 129 -27.17 10.60 -32.69
C SER A 129 -26.67 9.27 -32.11
N GLU A 130 -26.34 8.29 -32.96
CA GLU A 130 -25.84 6.99 -32.49
C GLU A 130 -24.41 7.08 -31.91
N VAL A 131 -23.57 7.95 -32.48
CA VAL A 131 -22.21 8.22 -31.98
C VAL A 131 -22.29 8.99 -30.66
N HIS A 132 -23.18 9.97 -30.54
CA HIS A 132 -23.42 10.72 -29.30
C HIS A 132 -23.85 9.78 -28.17
N ASP A 133 -24.85 8.92 -28.41
CA ASP A 133 -25.31 7.93 -27.43
C ASP A 133 -24.18 6.96 -27.03
N ALA A 134 -23.34 6.56 -27.98
CA ALA A 134 -22.18 5.72 -27.70
C ALA A 134 -21.13 6.44 -26.85
N LEU A 135 -20.85 7.72 -27.11
CA LEU A 135 -19.92 8.53 -26.31
C LEU A 135 -20.41 8.71 -24.88
N LEU A 136 -21.72 8.93 -24.68
CA LEU A 136 -22.33 8.96 -23.35
C LEU A 136 -22.09 7.64 -22.59
N GLN A 137 -22.34 6.49 -23.23
CA GLN A 137 -22.07 5.18 -22.62
C GLN A 137 -20.58 4.97 -22.29
N VAL A 138 -19.68 5.42 -23.16
CA VAL A 138 -18.23 5.33 -22.92
C VAL A 138 -17.82 6.21 -21.75
N VAL A 139 -18.37 7.42 -21.64
CA VAL A 139 -18.12 8.33 -20.51
C VAL A 139 -18.69 7.76 -19.21
N ASP A 140 -19.86 7.16 -19.22
CA ASP A 140 -20.43 6.51 -18.02
C ASP A 140 -19.56 5.35 -17.55
N MET A 141 -19.09 4.49 -18.46
CA MET A 141 -18.12 3.44 -18.14
C MET A 141 -16.81 4.03 -17.58
N ARG A 142 -16.36 5.18 -18.12
CA ARG A 142 -15.17 5.87 -17.59
C ARG A 142 -15.36 6.30 -16.14
N ARG A 143 -16.53 6.85 -15.81
CA ARG A 143 -16.86 7.26 -14.43
C ARG A 143 -16.85 6.06 -13.49
N GLU A 144 -17.43 4.94 -13.90
CA GLU A 144 -17.39 3.71 -13.09
C GLU A 144 -15.97 3.20 -12.86
N LEU A 145 -15.12 3.20 -13.90
CA LEU A 145 -13.71 2.80 -13.77
C LEU A 145 -12.94 3.72 -12.82
N LEU A 146 -13.14 5.04 -12.93
CA LEU A 146 -12.51 6.01 -12.03
C LEU A 146 -13.02 5.89 -10.60
N ASP A 147 -14.32 5.62 -10.39
CA ASP A 147 -14.90 5.36 -9.08
C ASP A 147 -14.29 4.11 -8.43
N GLN A 148 -14.15 3.03 -9.19
CA GLN A 148 -13.52 1.80 -8.73
C GLN A 148 -12.04 2.03 -8.41
N LEU A 149 -11.31 2.72 -9.30
CA LEU A 149 -9.90 3.04 -9.09
C LEU A 149 -9.70 3.91 -7.85
N ASN A 150 -10.52 4.93 -7.64
CA ASN A 150 -10.44 5.78 -6.45
C ASN A 150 -10.65 4.98 -5.16
N LYS A 151 -11.64 4.06 -5.15
CA LYS A 151 -11.86 3.16 -4.00
C LYS A 151 -10.65 2.26 -3.75
N GLN A 152 -10.06 1.68 -4.80
CA GLN A 152 -8.87 0.83 -4.67
C GLN A 152 -7.66 1.62 -4.13
N LEU A 153 -7.39 2.80 -4.68
CA LEU A 153 -6.32 3.68 -4.21
C LEU A 153 -6.53 4.10 -2.75
N GLY A 154 -7.78 4.40 -2.35
CA GLY A 154 -8.12 4.71 -0.95
C GLY A 154 -7.84 3.55 0.00
N ASN A 155 -8.21 2.32 -0.39
CA ASN A 155 -7.88 1.12 0.39
C ASN A 155 -6.36 0.90 0.50
N GLN A 156 -5.63 1.07 -0.61
CA GLN A 156 -4.18 0.97 -0.61
C GLN A 156 -3.52 2.01 0.28
N LEU A 157 -3.99 3.26 0.24
CA LEU A 157 -3.48 4.34 1.08
C LEU A 157 -3.62 3.98 2.57
N MET A 158 -4.78 3.46 2.98
CA MET A 158 -5.00 3.01 4.35
C MET A 158 -4.05 1.86 4.72
N MET A 159 -3.90 0.85 3.85
CA MET A 159 -2.99 -0.28 4.08
C MET A 159 -1.52 0.16 4.15
N ALA A 160 -1.10 1.14 3.36
CA ALA A 160 0.27 1.66 3.35
C ALA A 160 0.56 2.45 4.63
N ILE A 161 -0.39 3.25 5.09
CA ILE A 161 -0.31 3.96 6.37
C ILE A 161 -0.21 2.96 7.54
N ASN A 162 -1.07 1.94 7.56
CA ASN A 162 -1.03 0.89 8.58
C ASN A 162 0.30 0.14 8.58
N LEU A 163 0.83 -0.18 7.39
CA LEU A 163 2.13 -0.81 7.24
C LEU A 163 3.25 0.08 7.82
N GLN A 164 3.26 1.36 7.47
CA GLN A 164 4.23 2.34 7.99
C GLN A 164 4.21 2.42 9.52
N ILE A 165 3.01 2.43 10.12
CA ILE A 165 2.84 2.46 11.58
C ILE A 165 3.38 1.17 12.21
N ASN A 166 3.01 0.01 11.68
CA ASN A 166 3.47 -1.28 12.19
C ASN A 166 4.99 -1.44 12.05
N GLN A 167 5.58 -0.95 10.95
CA GLN A 167 7.03 -0.91 10.75
C GLN A 167 7.71 -0.02 11.80
N GLN A 168 7.18 1.18 12.08
CA GLN A 168 7.71 2.07 13.11
C GLN A 168 7.65 1.45 14.51
N GLN A 169 6.54 0.79 14.84
CA GLN A 169 6.38 0.07 16.10
C GLN A 169 7.37 -1.09 16.19
N LEU A 170 7.49 -1.91 15.14
CA LEU A 170 8.43 -3.02 15.08
C LEU A 170 9.87 -2.52 15.28
N MET A 171 10.26 -1.46 14.58
CA MET A 171 11.57 -0.83 14.72
C MET A 171 11.85 -0.35 16.15
N SER A 172 10.86 0.27 16.80
CA SER A 172 10.96 0.72 18.19
C SER A 172 11.17 -0.46 19.15
N VAL A 173 10.35 -1.50 19.04
CA VAL A 173 10.43 -2.71 19.86
C VAL A 173 11.75 -3.44 19.64
N SER A 174 12.16 -3.64 18.39
CA SER A 174 13.44 -4.28 18.05
C SER A 174 14.64 -3.50 18.59
N LYS A 175 14.63 -2.16 18.52
CA LYS A 175 15.69 -1.31 19.09
C LYS A 175 15.75 -1.44 20.61
N ASN A 176 14.60 -1.43 21.28
CA ASN A 176 14.51 -1.62 22.72
C ASN A 176 15.04 -3.01 23.13
N LEU A 177 14.57 -4.07 22.47
CA LEU A 177 15.04 -5.43 22.68
C LEU A 177 16.56 -5.56 22.53
N LYS A 178 17.12 -5.02 21.44
CA LYS A 178 18.57 -5.03 21.22
C LYS A 178 19.32 -4.30 22.34
N SER A 179 18.79 -3.18 22.83
CA SER A 179 19.38 -2.44 23.95
C SER A 179 19.36 -3.26 25.24
N ILE A 180 18.21 -3.84 25.61
CA ILE A 180 18.07 -4.69 26.81
C ILE A 180 19.03 -5.89 26.73
N LEU A 181 19.04 -6.58 25.59
CA LEU A 181 19.89 -7.75 25.37
C LEU A 181 21.37 -7.39 25.50
N THR A 182 21.80 -6.28 24.88
CA THR A 182 23.21 -5.84 24.93
C THR A 182 23.64 -5.49 26.35
N GLN A 183 22.81 -4.74 27.09
CA GLN A 183 23.10 -4.38 28.49
C GLN A 183 23.18 -5.62 29.39
N GLN A 184 22.24 -6.55 29.23
CA GLN A 184 22.21 -7.76 30.07
C GLN A 184 23.37 -8.70 29.76
N ILE A 185 23.71 -8.87 28.48
CA ILE A 185 24.88 -9.66 28.06
C ILE A 185 26.17 -9.05 28.63
N PHE A 186 26.32 -7.72 28.55
CA PHE A 186 27.47 -7.03 29.13
C PHE A 186 27.56 -7.25 30.64
N TRP A 187 26.47 -7.06 31.37
CA TRP A 187 26.42 -7.24 32.83
C TRP A 187 26.77 -8.66 33.27
N VAL A 188 26.28 -9.68 32.56
CA VAL A 188 26.62 -11.09 32.85
C VAL A 188 28.09 -11.37 32.55
N ASN A 189 28.66 -10.80 31.49
CA ASN A 189 30.07 -10.97 31.18
C ASN A 189 31.00 -10.23 32.15
N SER A 190 30.62 -9.05 32.63
CA SER A 190 31.42 -8.27 33.60
C SER A 190 31.41 -8.84 35.01
N ASN A 191 30.39 -9.63 35.37
CA ASN A 191 30.24 -10.24 36.70
C ASN A 191 30.68 -11.73 36.75
N ARG A 192 31.48 -12.20 35.79
CA ARG A 192 32.03 -13.57 35.86
C ARG A 192 33.04 -13.66 37.02
N PRO A 193 32.83 -14.54 38.03
CA PRO A 193 33.84 -14.76 39.05
C PRO A 193 35.10 -15.39 38.39
N MET A 194 36.28 -14.90 38.79
CA MET A 194 37.60 -15.41 38.39
C MET A 194 37.79 -16.87 38.80
#